data_AF-A0A8K1CTV5-F1
#
_entry.id   AF-A0A8K1CTV5-F1
#
_cell.length_a   1.000
_cell.length_b   1.000
_cell.length_c   1.000
_cell.angle_alpha   90.00
_cell.angle_beta   90.00
_cell.angle_gamma   90.00
#
_symmetry.space_group_name_H-M   'P 1'
#
loop_
_entity.id
_entity.type
_entity.pdbx_description
1 polymer ?
#
loop_
_entity_poly.entity_id
_entity_poly.type
_entity_poly.pdbx_seq_one_letter_code
_entity_poly.pdbx_strand_id
1 'polypeptide(L)'
;MAVLFFPHPASLRTTVAVYSLLTQTLSTSVLWLVLQFDLTRLVLQTFDFWYMTLTNVLCAGMIGFALDDSRMLAIVGNTVAFELALMIDANHRSARLTALSTLFGASLNIFFALALILRWFPTRSDLILVYHHKYALGADDVATNALGTSTVMLLYYATRKLLVTRRQERIRLSEHSNIKMTTCITYRCRIRLCASSTQSKDVLPCPTDSHPVFDVVPLQLVPVNELFSAANVISPSARRFVGRHNLAWCLRCIGFVGIITNPLAFSVTNESAATSLALLSFATTTLHCGSYWLVTHRRLLWHLMTCFECVFLSFQVTLCTVAVCDMVSYDMRMLAVLSMWQWMHWVITLDTVTPEMKRRLGWTRFFTALVMAIFALEHAMLGADFMIWGKRTLRDRVILTLTLGSSIQRVRVVPFLFGRMVTTLWWPFVLLWRLYDGEDDELFMLLGEVQYEQRTRRPPDTIAKMTPVVPSVTS
;
A
#
# COMPACT_ATOMS: atom_id res chain seq x y z
N MET A 1 -8.78 -16.93 -21.55
CA MET A 1 -7.97 -17.18 -20.33
C MET A 1 -8.16 -18.58 -19.79
N ALA A 2 -9.24 -18.93 -19.07
CA ALA A 2 -9.36 -20.26 -18.42
C ALA A 2 -9.15 -21.48 -19.35
N VAL A 3 -9.66 -21.42 -20.58
CA VAL A 3 -9.49 -22.48 -21.60
C VAL A 3 -8.02 -22.78 -21.93
N LEU A 4 -7.13 -21.78 -21.82
CA LEU A 4 -5.70 -21.94 -22.15
C LEU A 4 -4.95 -22.90 -21.23
N PHE A 5 -5.50 -23.13 -20.05
CA PHE A 5 -4.80 -23.86 -19.01
C PHE A 5 -5.27 -25.31 -18.92
N PHE A 6 -6.34 -25.70 -19.61
CA PHE A 6 -6.69 -27.11 -19.73
C PHE A 6 -5.67 -27.88 -20.58
N PRO A 7 -5.48 -29.18 -20.32
CA PRO A 7 -4.57 -30.03 -21.08
C PRO A 7 -5.05 -30.14 -22.54
N HIS A 8 -4.41 -29.38 -23.43
CA HIS A 8 -4.67 -29.35 -24.86
C HIS A 8 -3.39 -29.63 -25.65
N PRO A 9 -3.46 -30.05 -26.93
CA PRO A 9 -2.29 -30.15 -27.81
C PRO A 9 -1.52 -28.83 -27.89
N ALA A 10 -0.19 -28.88 -28.00
CA ALA A 10 0.67 -27.69 -27.99
C ALA A 10 0.33 -26.67 -29.11
N SER A 11 -0.06 -27.16 -30.29
CA SER A 11 -0.52 -26.33 -31.41
C SER A 11 -1.78 -25.55 -31.05
N LEU A 12 -2.78 -26.23 -30.46
CA LEU A 12 -4.02 -25.58 -30.00
C LEU A 12 -3.75 -24.56 -28.90
N ARG A 13 -2.89 -24.88 -27.92
CA ARG A 13 -2.50 -23.93 -26.85
C ARG A 13 -1.88 -22.66 -27.42
N THR A 14 -0.99 -22.79 -28.40
CA THR A 14 -0.33 -21.65 -29.04
C THR A 14 -1.35 -20.79 -29.78
N THR A 15 -2.21 -21.40 -30.60
CA THR A 15 -3.25 -20.69 -31.34
C THR A 15 -4.21 -19.94 -30.40
N VAL A 16 -4.73 -20.61 -29.38
CA VAL A 16 -5.62 -19.96 -28.40
C VAL A 16 -4.88 -18.86 -27.64
N ALA A 17 -3.58 -19.00 -27.36
CA ALA A 17 -2.82 -18.00 -26.63
C ALA A 17 -2.63 -16.73 -27.46
N VAL A 18 -2.33 -16.88 -28.75
CA VAL A 18 -2.24 -15.77 -29.71
C VAL A 18 -3.59 -15.08 -29.84
N TYR A 19 -4.69 -15.82 -30.04
CA TYR A 19 -6.04 -15.23 -30.07
C TYR A 19 -6.38 -14.53 -28.76
N SER A 20 -5.97 -15.09 -27.62
CA SER A 20 -6.21 -14.46 -26.32
C SER A 20 -5.41 -13.17 -26.15
N LEU A 21 -4.17 -13.11 -26.62
CA LEU A 21 -3.37 -11.89 -26.61
C LEU A 21 -3.98 -10.83 -27.55
N LEU A 22 -4.38 -11.20 -28.76
CA LEU A 22 -4.99 -10.27 -29.72
C LEU A 22 -6.31 -9.68 -29.18
N THR A 23 -7.16 -10.52 -28.60
CA THR A 23 -8.44 -10.06 -28.02
C THR A 23 -8.23 -9.20 -26.76
N GLN A 24 -7.27 -9.55 -25.90
CA GLN A 24 -6.90 -8.75 -24.74
C GLN A 24 -6.26 -7.41 -25.13
N THR A 25 -5.33 -7.40 -26.08
CA THR A 25 -4.68 -6.17 -26.56
C THR A 25 -5.68 -5.24 -27.24
N LEU A 26 -6.58 -5.76 -28.08
CA LEU A 26 -7.63 -4.94 -28.69
C LEU A 26 -8.55 -4.32 -27.65
N SER A 27 -9.07 -5.12 -26.71
CA SER A 27 -9.97 -4.63 -25.66
C SER A 27 -9.29 -3.63 -24.72
N THR A 28 -8.05 -3.90 -24.30
CA THR A 28 -7.28 -2.97 -23.45
C THR A 28 -6.91 -1.70 -24.20
N SER A 29 -6.57 -1.76 -25.48
CA SER A 29 -6.29 -0.57 -26.30
C SER A 29 -7.48 0.38 -26.36
N VAL A 30 -8.70 -0.16 -26.54
CA VAL A 30 -9.93 0.65 -26.49
C VAL A 30 -10.10 1.31 -25.12
N LEU A 31 -9.80 0.62 -24.03
CA LEU A 31 -9.87 1.19 -22.68
C LEU A 31 -8.82 2.28 -22.44
N TRP A 32 -7.60 2.09 -22.93
CA TRP A 32 -6.53 3.09 -22.88
C TRP A 32 -6.91 4.39 -23.60
N LEU A 33 -7.57 4.29 -24.77
CA LEU A 33 -8.05 5.46 -25.52
C LEU A 33 -9.16 6.26 -24.80
N VAL A 34 -9.79 5.69 -23.78
CA VAL A 34 -10.87 6.34 -23.01
C VAL A 34 -10.34 7.04 -21.75
N LEU A 35 -9.08 6.81 -21.36
CA LEU A 35 -8.48 7.45 -20.20
C LEU A 35 -8.30 8.95 -20.43
N GLN A 36 -8.62 9.75 -19.41
CA GLN A 36 -8.30 11.18 -19.44
C GLN A 36 -6.80 11.41 -19.25
N PHE A 37 -6.17 12.07 -20.21
CA PHE A 37 -4.73 12.31 -20.23
C PHE A 37 -4.22 13.00 -18.96
N ASP A 38 -4.90 14.04 -18.47
CA ASP A 38 -4.43 14.83 -17.32
C ASP A 38 -4.45 14.01 -16.02
N LEU A 39 -5.53 13.27 -15.76
CA LEU A 39 -5.61 12.38 -14.60
C LEU A 39 -4.61 11.23 -14.70
N THR A 40 -4.43 10.66 -15.90
CA THR A 40 -3.41 9.63 -16.12
C THR A 40 -2.02 10.20 -15.81
N ARG A 41 -1.68 11.39 -16.32
CA ARG A 41 -0.40 12.05 -16.03
C ARG A 41 -0.18 12.25 -14.54
N LEU A 42 -1.20 12.68 -13.80
CA LEU A 42 -1.12 12.84 -12.34
C LEU A 42 -0.88 11.50 -11.63
N VAL A 43 -1.63 10.45 -12.00
CA VAL A 43 -1.45 9.09 -11.43
C VAL A 43 -0.07 8.54 -11.75
N LEU A 44 0.44 8.72 -12.97
CA LEU A 44 1.78 8.29 -13.40
C LEU A 44 2.91 9.02 -12.66
N GLN A 45 2.65 10.19 -12.08
CA GLN A 45 3.62 10.90 -11.23
C GLN A 45 3.63 10.40 -9.79
N THR A 46 2.64 9.60 -9.39
CA THR A 46 2.60 9.04 -8.04
C THR A 46 3.56 7.87 -7.91
N PHE A 47 4.26 7.83 -6.78
CA PHE A 47 5.14 6.72 -6.44
C PHE A 47 4.37 5.40 -6.31
N ASP A 48 3.13 5.46 -5.80
CA ASP A 48 2.27 4.30 -5.58
C ASP A 48 1.91 3.58 -6.89
N PHE A 49 1.75 4.33 -7.99
CA PHE A 49 1.52 3.76 -9.32
C PHE A 49 2.71 2.88 -9.73
N TRP A 50 3.92 3.44 -9.77
CA TRP A 50 5.12 2.73 -10.20
C TRP A 50 5.45 1.53 -9.33
N TYR A 51 5.19 1.62 -8.03
CA TYR A 51 5.31 0.48 -7.12
C TYR A 51 4.42 -0.69 -7.56
N MET A 52 3.14 -0.41 -7.79
CA MET A 52 2.18 -1.44 -8.19
C MET A 52 2.50 -1.99 -9.58
N THR A 53 2.95 -1.14 -10.51
CA THR A 53 3.42 -1.54 -11.84
C THR A 53 4.62 -2.48 -11.75
N LEU A 54 5.64 -2.13 -10.96
CA LEU A 54 6.81 -2.99 -10.78
C LEU A 54 6.43 -4.33 -10.14
N THR A 55 5.58 -4.31 -9.11
CA THR A 55 5.09 -5.52 -8.46
C THR A 55 4.32 -6.42 -9.43
N ASN A 56 3.46 -5.82 -10.26
CA ASN A 56 2.70 -6.50 -11.30
C ASN A 56 3.61 -7.12 -12.37
N VAL A 57 4.60 -6.37 -12.88
CA VAL A 57 5.57 -6.85 -13.86
C VAL A 57 6.41 -7.99 -13.30
N LEU A 58 6.91 -7.86 -12.06
CA LEU A 58 7.65 -8.93 -11.40
C LEU A 58 6.77 -10.19 -11.23
N CYS A 59 5.54 -10.03 -10.74
CA CYS A 59 4.58 -11.13 -10.63
C CYS A 59 4.33 -11.82 -11.98
N ALA A 60 4.09 -11.04 -13.03
CA ALA A 60 3.84 -11.53 -14.37
C ALA A 60 5.05 -12.27 -14.95
N GLY A 61 6.25 -11.72 -14.77
CA GLY A 61 7.50 -12.37 -15.17
C GLY A 61 7.67 -13.71 -14.47
N MET A 62 7.46 -13.75 -13.15
CA MET A 62 7.54 -14.98 -12.35
C MET A 62 6.57 -16.07 -12.82
N ILE A 63 5.32 -15.71 -13.10
CA ILE A 63 4.33 -16.66 -13.65
C ILE A 63 4.72 -17.08 -15.07
N GLY A 64 5.23 -16.16 -15.89
CA GLY A 64 5.70 -16.43 -17.23
C GLY A 64 6.80 -17.47 -17.25
N PHE A 65 7.82 -17.29 -16.40
CA PHE A 65 8.90 -18.25 -16.22
C PHE A 65 8.40 -19.60 -15.68
N ALA A 66 7.42 -19.61 -14.77
CA ALA A 66 6.86 -20.85 -14.23
C ALA A 66 6.08 -21.67 -15.27
N LEU A 67 5.44 -21.01 -16.26
CA LEU A 67 4.65 -21.66 -17.30
C LEU A 67 5.50 -22.10 -18.51
N ASP A 68 6.58 -21.38 -18.82
CA ASP A 68 7.60 -21.70 -19.85
C ASP A 68 7.03 -22.11 -21.22
N ASP A 69 5.89 -21.53 -21.61
CA ASP A 69 5.24 -21.83 -22.89
C ASP A 69 4.40 -20.65 -23.41
N SER A 70 3.63 -20.90 -24.48
CA SER A 70 2.79 -19.89 -25.12
C SER A 70 1.77 -19.25 -24.19
N ARG A 71 1.43 -19.85 -23.04
CA ARG A 71 0.51 -19.26 -22.05
C ARG A 71 1.06 -17.96 -21.46
N MET A 72 2.38 -17.74 -21.51
CA MET A 72 3.02 -16.46 -21.12
C MET A 72 2.41 -15.27 -21.87
N LEU A 73 2.01 -15.42 -23.14
CA LEU A 73 1.36 -14.36 -23.92
C LEU A 73 0.07 -13.88 -23.27
N ALA A 74 -0.69 -14.78 -22.63
CA ALA A 74 -1.91 -14.40 -21.96
C ALA A 74 -1.65 -13.59 -20.68
N ILE A 75 -0.53 -13.85 -19.99
CA ILE A 75 -0.12 -13.09 -18.80
C ILE A 75 0.17 -11.63 -19.17
N VAL A 76 0.84 -11.39 -20.30
CA VAL A 76 1.13 -10.03 -20.77
C VAL A 76 -0.15 -9.20 -20.90
N GLY A 77 -1.21 -9.79 -21.48
CA GLY A 77 -2.51 -9.14 -21.55
C GLY A 77 -3.11 -8.83 -20.17
N ASN A 78 -2.96 -9.74 -19.20
CA ASN A 78 -3.39 -9.53 -17.82
C ASN A 78 -2.60 -8.42 -17.11
N THR A 79 -1.28 -8.34 -17.35
CA THR A 79 -0.42 -7.28 -16.83
C THR A 79 -0.92 -5.91 -17.31
N VAL A 80 -1.21 -5.77 -18.60
CA VAL A 80 -1.76 -4.52 -19.16
C VAL A 80 -3.14 -4.19 -18.58
N ALA A 81 -4.00 -5.21 -18.40
CA ALA A 81 -5.30 -5.03 -17.77
C ALA A 81 -5.19 -4.59 -16.30
N PHE A 82 -4.18 -5.07 -15.57
CA PHE A 82 -3.88 -4.63 -14.21
C PHE A 82 -3.46 -3.17 -14.17
N GLU A 83 -2.59 -2.71 -15.09
CA GLU A 83 -2.22 -1.29 -15.19
C GLU A 83 -3.45 -0.40 -15.40
N LEU A 84 -4.38 -0.81 -16.29
CA LEU A 84 -5.65 -0.11 -16.47
C LEU A 84 -6.48 -0.03 -15.18
N ALA A 85 -6.44 -1.07 -14.34
CA ALA A 85 -7.10 -1.06 -13.04
C ALA A 85 -6.45 -0.09 -12.04
N LEU A 86 -5.14 0.18 -12.14
CA LEU A 86 -4.47 1.20 -11.32
C LEU A 86 -4.92 2.61 -11.73
N MET A 87 -5.20 2.82 -13.02
CA MET A 87 -5.70 4.09 -13.60
C MET A 87 -7.23 4.22 -13.57
N ILE A 88 -7.89 3.56 -12.62
CA ILE A 88 -9.36 3.55 -12.50
C ILE A 88 -9.98 4.95 -12.32
N ASP A 89 -9.20 5.93 -11.87
CA ASP A 89 -9.64 7.33 -11.72
C ASP A 89 -9.73 8.07 -13.05
N ALA A 90 -8.87 7.73 -14.01
CA ALA A 90 -8.85 8.33 -15.34
C ALA A 90 -10.00 7.80 -16.24
N ASN A 91 -10.57 6.64 -15.90
CA ASN A 91 -11.73 6.07 -16.61
C ASN A 91 -13.07 6.51 -15.98
N HIS A 92 -13.63 7.60 -16.50
CA HIS A 92 -14.87 8.22 -16.01
C HIS A 92 -16.14 7.74 -16.75
N ARG A 93 -16.00 7.13 -17.94
CA ARG A 93 -17.15 6.76 -18.78
C ARG A 93 -17.85 5.50 -18.28
N SER A 94 -17.11 4.55 -17.71
CA SER A 94 -17.66 3.27 -17.31
C SER A 94 -17.10 2.77 -15.97
N ALA A 95 -17.36 3.52 -14.91
CA ALA A 95 -16.91 3.19 -13.55
C ALA A 95 -17.35 1.79 -13.10
N ARG A 96 -18.62 1.43 -13.33
CA ARG A 96 -19.17 0.11 -12.96
C ARG A 96 -18.50 -1.03 -13.76
N LEU A 97 -18.36 -0.87 -15.07
CA LEU A 97 -17.72 -1.88 -15.93
C LEU A 97 -16.26 -2.07 -15.53
N THR A 98 -15.56 -0.97 -15.26
CA THR A 98 -14.15 -1.03 -14.82
C THR A 98 -14.05 -1.80 -13.51
N ALA A 99 -14.89 -1.50 -12.51
CA ALA A 99 -14.88 -2.21 -11.25
C ALA A 99 -15.23 -3.71 -11.40
N LEU A 100 -16.21 -4.06 -12.25
CA LEU A 100 -16.54 -5.45 -12.55
C LEU A 100 -15.39 -6.18 -13.27
N SER A 101 -14.70 -5.50 -14.18
CA SER A 101 -13.51 -6.03 -14.85
C SER A 101 -12.37 -6.27 -13.86
N THR A 102 -12.14 -5.35 -12.92
CA THR A 102 -11.18 -5.51 -11.83
C THR A 102 -11.54 -6.69 -10.92
N LEU A 103 -12.83 -6.87 -10.56
CA LEU A 103 -13.29 -8.05 -9.80
C LEU A 103 -13.03 -9.35 -10.57
N PHE A 104 -13.32 -9.36 -11.87
CA PHE A 104 -13.05 -10.52 -12.72
C PHE A 104 -11.56 -10.85 -12.76
N GLY A 105 -10.69 -9.83 -12.88
CA GLY A 105 -9.24 -10.00 -12.78
C GLY A 105 -8.80 -10.57 -11.43
N ALA A 106 -9.38 -10.12 -10.32
CA ALA A 106 -9.12 -10.69 -9.01
C ALA A 106 -9.52 -12.17 -8.92
N SER A 107 -10.69 -12.54 -9.44
CA SER A 107 -11.15 -13.93 -9.51
C SER A 107 -10.23 -14.81 -10.37
N LEU A 108 -9.71 -14.27 -11.49
CA LEU A 108 -8.71 -14.98 -12.29
C LEU A 108 -7.41 -15.17 -11.52
N ASN A 109 -6.93 -14.18 -10.78
CA ASN A 109 -5.73 -14.32 -9.95
C ASN A 109 -5.91 -15.38 -8.86
N ILE A 110 -7.09 -15.45 -8.21
CA ILE A 110 -7.44 -16.51 -7.25
C ILE A 110 -7.41 -17.87 -7.94
N PHE A 111 -8.05 -17.99 -9.10
CA PHE A 111 -8.04 -19.23 -9.89
C PHE A 111 -6.62 -19.66 -10.23
N PHE A 112 -5.75 -18.74 -10.67
CA PHE A 112 -4.35 -19.05 -10.98
C PHE A 112 -3.55 -19.45 -9.74
N ALA A 113 -3.71 -18.73 -8.63
CA ALA A 113 -3.05 -19.09 -7.38
C ALA A 113 -3.45 -20.49 -6.93
N LEU A 114 -4.76 -20.81 -6.96
CA LEU A 114 -5.26 -22.15 -6.64
C LEU A 114 -4.73 -23.19 -7.62
N ALA A 115 -4.73 -22.91 -8.92
CA ALA A 115 -4.25 -23.86 -9.91
C ALA A 115 -2.75 -24.14 -9.80
N LEU A 116 -1.94 -23.14 -9.40
CA LEU A 116 -0.52 -23.32 -9.08
C LEU A 116 -0.34 -24.17 -7.81
N ILE A 117 -1.05 -23.84 -6.72
CA ILE A 117 -1.03 -24.61 -5.47
C ILE A 117 -1.43 -26.07 -5.74
N LEU A 118 -2.46 -26.30 -6.54
CA LEU A 118 -2.99 -27.63 -6.85
C LEU A 118 -2.24 -28.33 -7.97
N ARG A 119 -1.23 -27.69 -8.57
CA ARG A 119 -0.45 -28.21 -9.71
C ARG A 119 -1.35 -28.73 -10.83
N TRP A 120 -2.44 -28.01 -11.11
CA TRP A 120 -3.39 -28.38 -12.17
C TRP A 120 -2.79 -28.31 -13.56
N PHE A 121 -1.75 -27.51 -13.73
CA PHE A 121 -1.08 -27.33 -15.00
C PHE A 121 0.34 -27.88 -14.91
N PRO A 122 0.86 -28.48 -16.00
CA PRO A 122 2.28 -28.75 -16.11
C PRO A 122 2.99 -27.40 -16.09
N THR A 123 3.51 -27.05 -14.93
CA THR A 123 4.51 -26.00 -14.74
C THR A 123 5.87 -26.65 -14.85
N ARG A 124 6.90 -25.84 -15.09
CA ARG A 124 8.27 -26.29 -14.92
C ARG A 124 8.54 -26.39 -13.41
N SER A 125 7.99 -27.44 -12.79
CA SER A 125 7.97 -27.66 -11.33
C SER A 125 9.36 -27.74 -10.70
N ASP A 126 10.39 -27.90 -11.53
CA ASP A 126 11.78 -28.02 -11.14
C ASP A 126 12.53 -26.67 -11.20
N LEU A 127 11.86 -25.58 -11.58
CA LEU A 127 12.47 -24.26 -11.62
C LEU A 127 12.63 -23.70 -10.20
N ILE A 128 13.74 -24.07 -9.59
CA ILE A 128 14.22 -23.50 -8.34
C ILE A 128 14.93 -22.19 -8.67
N LEU A 129 14.37 -21.06 -8.24
CA LEU A 129 14.98 -19.74 -8.44
C LEU A 129 16.25 -19.58 -7.63
N VAL A 130 16.20 -20.11 -6.41
CA VAL A 130 17.25 -19.96 -5.41
C VAL A 130 17.40 -21.30 -4.75
N TYR A 131 18.52 -21.94 -5.04
CA TYR A 131 18.92 -23.15 -4.37
C TYR A 131 19.97 -22.79 -3.33
N HIS A 132 19.60 -22.93 -2.06
CA HIS A 132 20.54 -22.84 -0.96
C HIS A 132 20.56 -24.18 -0.23
N HIS A 133 21.68 -24.57 0.38
CA HIS A 133 21.87 -25.88 1.02
C HIS A 133 20.77 -26.29 2.03
N LYS A 134 19.94 -25.35 2.50
CA LYS A 134 18.87 -25.57 3.50
C LYS A 134 17.46 -25.34 2.98
N TYR A 135 17.27 -24.69 1.83
CA TYR A 135 15.96 -24.34 1.31
C TYR A 135 16.02 -24.12 -0.21
N ALA A 136 14.92 -24.45 -0.87
CA ALA A 136 14.73 -24.19 -2.29
C ALA A 136 13.53 -23.24 -2.43
N LEU A 137 13.73 -22.15 -3.16
CA LEU A 137 12.65 -21.24 -3.50
C LEU A 137 12.10 -21.61 -4.88
N GLY A 138 10.92 -22.22 -4.90
CA GLY A 138 10.22 -22.53 -6.14
C GLY A 138 9.63 -21.28 -6.79
N ALA A 139 9.64 -21.24 -8.13
CA ALA A 139 8.98 -20.17 -8.88
C ALA A 139 7.45 -20.16 -8.66
N ASP A 140 6.85 -21.32 -8.46
CA ASP A 140 5.44 -21.52 -8.14
C ASP A 140 5.04 -20.89 -6.80
N ASP A 141 5.86 -21.05 -5.77
CA ASP A 141 5.60 -20.45 -4.45
C ASP A 141 5.63 -18.92 -4.51
N VAL A 142 6.64 -18.36 -5.17
CA VAL A 142 6.80 -16.90 -5.34
C VAL A 142 5.64 -16.33 -6.15
N ALA A 143 5.29 -16.98 -7.27
CA ALA A 143 4.17 -16.60 -8.11
C ALA A 143 2.84 -16.64 -7.36
N THR A 144 2.60 -17.69 -6.58
CA THR A 144 1.38 -17.83 -5.76
C THR A 144 1.25 -16.70 -4.74
N ASN A 145 2.35 -16.35 -4.06
CA ASN A 145 2.37 -15.26 -3.10
C ASN A 145 2.06 -13.91 -3.75
N ALA A 146 2.68 -13.64 -4.90
CA ALA A 146 2.49 -12.41 -5.67
C ALA A 146 1.06 -12.29 -6.22
N LEU A 147 0.46 -13.39 -6.70
CA LEU A 147 -0.95 -13.45 -7.10
C LEU A 147 -1.89 -13.16 -5.93
N GLY A 148 -1.60 -13.69 -4.73
CA GLY A 148 -2.37 -13.41 -3.52
C GLY A 148 -2.36 -11.93 -3.17
N THR A 149 -1.18 -11.30 -3.16
CA THR A 149 -1.02 -9.85 -2.94
C THR A 149 -1.79 -9.04 -3.99
N SER A 150 -1.62 -9.36 -5.27
CA SER A 150 -2.28 -8.68 -6.39
C SER A 150 -3.80 -8.81 -6.31
N THR A 151 -4.31 -9.98 -5.90
CA THR A 151 -5.74 -10.23 -5.68
C THR A 151 -6.31 -9.28 -4.63
N VAL A 152 -5.66 -9.17 -3.46
CA VAL A 152 -6.13 -8.30 -2.38
C VAL A 152 -6.18 -6.84 -2.83
N MET A 153 -5.17 -6.39 -3.57
CA MET A 153 -5.15 -5.04 -4.14
C MET A 153 -6.29 -4.80 -5.14
N LEU A 154 -6.51 -5.72 -6.08
CA LEU A 154 -7.60 -5.61 -7.06
C LEU A 154 -8.98 -5.61 -6.40
N LEU A 155 -9.20 -6.51 -5.42
CA LEU A 155 -10.45 -6.55 -4.65
C LEU A 155 -10.69 -5.22 -3.94
N TYR A 156 -9.66 -4.64 -3.33
CA TYR A 156 -9.76 -3.33 -2.70
C TYR A 156 -10.14 -2.23 -3.70
N TYR A 157 -9.43 -2.11 -4.82
CA TYR A 157 -9.73 -1.08 -5.82
C TYR A 157 -11.14 -1.23 -6.38
N ALA A 158 -11.56 -2.47 -6.68
CA ALA A 158 -12.88 -2.74 -7.21
C ALA A 158 -13.99 -2.44 -6.20
N THR A 159 -13.85 -2.90 -4.96
CA THR A 159 -14.83 -2.66 -3.89
C THR A 159 -14.94 -1.18 -3.59
N ARG A 160 -13.83 -0.45 -3.47
CA ARG A 160 -13.83 1.01 -3.25
C ARG A 160 -14.49 1.74 -4.41
N LYS A 161 -14.22 1.36 -5.67
CA LYS A 161 -14.89 1.97 -6.83
C LYS A 161 -16.40 1.74 -6.83
N LEU A 162 -16.84 0.53 -6.51
CA LEU A 162 -18.27 0.22 -6.38
C LEU A 162 -18.93 1.02 -5.27
N LEU A 163 -18.30 1.13 -4.10
CA LEU A 163 -18.81 1.90 -2.97
C LEU A 163 -18.93 3.40 -3.31
N VAL A 164 -17.89 3.99 -3.90
CA VAL A 164 -17.90 5.39 -4.34
C VAL A 164 -19.00 5.63 -5.37
N THR A 165 -19.12 4.75 -6.37
CA THR A 165 -20.15 4.84 -7.42
C THR A 165 -21.55 4.74 -6.81
N ARG A 166 -21.79 3.79 -5.90
CA ARG A 166 -23.08 3.64 -5.19
C ARG A 166 -23.41 4.86 -4.34
N ARG A 167 -22.41 5.44 -3.64
CA ARG A 167 -22.61 6.64 -2.82
C ARG A 167 -23.01 7.84 -3.70
N GLN A 168 -22.34 8.02 -4.84
CA GLN A 168 -22.68 9.07 -5.79
C GLN A 168 -24.08 8.89 -6.38
N GLU A 169 -24.49 7.67 -6.69
CA GLU A 169 -25.85 7.40 -7.17
C GLU A 169 -26.92 7.76 -6.14
N ARG A 170 -26.67 7.48 -4.84
CA ARG A 170 -27.60 7.91 -3.77
C ARG A 170 -27.66 9.43 -3.63
N ILE A 171 -26.52 10.11 -3.71
CA ILE A 171 -26.49 11.59 -3.63
C ILE A 171 -27.24 12.19 -4.82
N ARG A 172 -27.07 11.67 -6.03
CA ARG A 172 -27.82 12.12 -7.23
C ARG A 172 -29.33 11.95 -7.10
N LEU A 173 -29.78 10.90 -6.41
CA LEU A 173 -31.22 10.71 -6.17
C LEU A 173 -31.75 11.69 -5.12
N SER A 174 -30.89 12.17 -4.21
CA SER A 174 -31.27 13.07 -3.13
C SER A 174 -31.19 14.55 -3.53
N GLU A 175 -30.12 14.94 -4.20
CA GLU A 175 -29.90 16.29 -4.70
C GLU A 175 -30.19 16.28 -6.20
N HIS A 176 -31.22 17.01 -6.64
CA HIS A 176 -31.54 17.25 -8.06
C HIS A 176 -30.45 18.11 -8.77
N SER A 177 -29.20 18.02 -8.33
CA SER A 177 -28.08 18.74 -8.90
C SER A 177 -27.61 18.03 -10.17
N ASN A 178 -27.49 18.80 -11.26
CA ASN A 178 -26.98 18.31 -12.55
C ASN A 178 -25.45 18.13 -12.57
N ILE A 179 -24.77 18.34 -11.44
CA ILE A 179 -23.31 18.35 -11.35
C ILE A 179 -22.81 17.00 -10.84
N LYS A 180 -22.06 16.28 -11.69
CA LYS A 180 -21.54 14.95 -11.36
C LYS A 180 -20.13 15.05 -10.78
N MET A 181 -20.02 15.12 -9.46
CA MET A 181 -18.72 15.06 -8.78
C MET A 181 -18.24 13.61 -8.67
N THR A 182 -16.97 13.38 -9.02
CA THR A 182 -16.32 12.06 -8.93
C THR A 182 -15.11 12.10 -8.00
N THR A 183 -15.11 11.25 -6.98
CA THR A 183 -13.97 11.10 -6.06
C THR A 183 -12.88 10.21 -6.65
N CYS A 184 -11.64 10.68 -6.63
CA CYS A 184 -10.44 9.91 -6.93
C CYS A 184 -10.17 8.86 -5.84
N ILE A 185 -9.77 7.67 -6.25
CA ILE A 185 -9.53 6.51 -5.40
C ILE A 185 -8.03 6.28 -5.20
N THR A 186 -7.30 6.32 -6.32
CA THR A 186 -5.86 6.11 -6.42
C THR A 186 -5.14 7.43 -6.18
N TYR A 187 -5.54 8.50 -6.87
CA TYR A 187 -4.94 9.81 -6.65
C TYR A 187 -5.47 10.43 -5.35
N ARG A 188 -4.57 10.73 -4.41
CA ARG A 188 -4.88 11.37 -3.13
C ARG A 188 -3.86 12.47 -2.83
N CYS A 189 -4.30 13.49 -2.11
CA CYS A 189 -3.46 14.62 -1.73
C CYS A 189 -2.90 14.46 -0.32
N ARG A 190 -1.76 15.10 -0.05
CA ARG A 190 -1.30 15.25 1.33
C ARG A 190 -2.24 16.18 2.08
N ILE A 191 -2.39 15.92 3.37
CA ILE A 191 -3.18 16.74 4.29
C ILE A 191 -2.28 17.23 5.42
N ARG A 192 -2.55 18.45 5.87
CA ARG A 192 -1.81 19.11 6.93
C ARG A 192 -2.74 19.35 8.12
N LEU A 193 -2.24 19.10 9.33
CA LEU A 193 -2.97 19.42 10.55
C LEU A 193 -2.60 20.83 11.01
N CYS A 194 -3.48 21.79 10.78
CA CYS A 194 -3.29 23.18 11.22
C CYS A 194 -4.02 23.46 12.54
N ALA A 195 -3.46 24.35 13.37
CA ALA A 195 -4.16 24.83 14.56
C ALA A 195 -5.38 25.68 14.15
N SER A 196 -6.49 25.55 14.88
CA SER A 196 -7.76 26.22 14.55
C SER A 196 -7.65 27.76 14.56
N SER A 197 -6.76 28.34 15.36
CA SER A 197 -6.53 29.80 15.40
C SER A 197 -5.89 30.35 14.12
N THR A 198 -5.26 29.50 13.31
CA THR A 198 -4.57 29.85 12.06
C THR A 198 -5.45 29.73 10.83
N GLN A 199 -6.65 29.13 10.96
CA GLN A 199 -7.56 28.86 9.84
C GLN A 199 -8.09 30.13 9.14
N SER A 200 -7.94 31.30 9.78
CA SER A 200 -8.44 32.58 9.25
C SER A 200 -7.56 33.22 8.16
N LYS A 201 -6.40 32.67 7.79
CA LYS A 201 -5.50 33.28 6.79
C LYS A 201 -5.05 32.38 5.63
N ASP A 202 -5.00 31.06 5.83
CA ASP A 202 -4.44 30.12 4.83
C ASP A 202 -5.47 29.22 4.13
N VAL A 203 -6.77 29.39 4.40
CA VAL A 203 -7.78 28.82 3.51
C VAL A 203 -7.74 29.65 2.24
N LEU A 204 -6.99 29.19 1.25
CA LEU A 204 -7.05 29.71 -0.11
C LEU A 204 -8.53 29.87 -0.47
N PRO A 205 -9.05 31.10 -0.63
CA PRO A 205 -10.38 31.27 -1.16
C PRO A 205 -10.41 30.53 -2.50
N CYS A 206 -11.43 29.69 -2.70
CA CYS A 206 -11.70 29.12 -4.01
C CYS A 206 -11.69 30.31 -4.99
N PRO A 207 -10.82 30.33 -6.01
CA PRO A 207 -10.69 31.50 -6.88
C PRO A 207 -11.99 31.67 -7.66
N THR A 208 -12.92 32.44 -7.10
CA THR A 208 -13.88 33.23 -7.85
C THR A 208 -13.08 34.33 -8.51
N ASP A 209 -12.62 34.10 -9.75
CA ASP A 209 -12.82 35.03 -10.86
C ASP A 209 -11.90 34.77 -12.06
N SER A 210 -12.54 34.68 -13.24
CA SER A 210 -12.09 35.27 -14.52
C SER A 210 -10.75 34.90 -15.17
N HIS A 211 -10.19 33.71 -14.95
CA HIS A 211 -9.09 33.23 -15.80
C HIS A 211 -9.59 32.72 -17.17
N PRO A 212 -8.81 32.94 -18.26
CA PRO A 212 -9.17 32.51 -19.60
C PRO A 212 -9.44 31.01 -19.63
N VAL A 213 -10.48 30.63 -20.36
CA VAL A 213 -11.02 29.27 -20.50
C VAL A 213 -9.98 28.35 -21.15
N PHE A 214 -9.03 27.87 -20.37
CA PHE A 214 -8.38 26.61 -20.66
C PHE A 214 -9.29 25.50 -20.12
N ASP A 215 -9.47 24.43 -20.90
CA ASP A 215 -10.27 23.23 -20.54
C ASP A 215 -9.57 22.41 -19.43
N VAL A 216 -9.22 23.05 -18.32
CA VAL A 216 -8.63 22.40 -17.15
C VAL A 216 -9.76 21.86 -16.29
N VAL A 217 -9.75 20.56 -15.99
CA VAL A 217 -10.69 19.95 -15.04
C VAL A 217 -10.29 20.39 -13.62
N PRO A 218 -11.09 21.20 -12.91
CA PRO A 218 -10.73 21.64 -11.57
C PRO A 218 -10.81 20.45 -10.61
N LEU A 219 -9.68 20.10 -9.99
CA LEU A 219 -9.63 19.19 -8.86
C LEU A 219 -10.00 19.96 -7.60
N GLN A 220 -10.98 19.46 -6.85
CA GLN A 220 -11.45 20.01 -5.58
C GLN A 220 -11.05 19.06 -4.46
N LEU A 221 -10.42 19.61 -3.42
CA LEU A 221 -10.17 18.85 -2.19
C LEU A 221 -11.49 18.59 -1.48
N VAL A 222 -11.70 17.38 -0.99
CA VAL A 222 -12.85 17.09 -0.13
C VAL A 222 -12.60 17.72 1.23
N PRO A 223 -13.40 18.71 1.66
CA PRO A 223 -13.14 19.39 2.92
C PRO A 223 -13.30 18.42 4.08
N VAL A 224 -12.25 18.27 4.88
CA VAL A 224 -12.29 17.53 6.14
C VAL A 224 -12.61 18.52 7.25
N ASN A 225 -13.89 18.76 7.50
CA ASN A 225 -14.37 19.69 8.52
C ASN A 225 -14.36 19.06 9.93
N GLU A 226 -13.31 18.32 10.26
CA GLU A 226 -13.15 17.69 11.57
C GLU A 226 -12.21 18.49 12.46
N LEU A 227 -12.72 18.92 13.62
CA LEU A 227 -11.91 19.50 14.67
C LEU A 227 -11.36 18.40 15.57
N PHE A 228 -10.03 18.33 15.65
CA PHE A 228 -9.33 17.39 16.52
C PHE A 228 -8.95 18.08 17.82
N SER A 229 -9.69 17.77 18.89
CA SER A 229 -9.30 18.24 20.22
C SER A 229 -8.06 17.49 20.68
N ALA A 230 -7.00 18.22 21.04
CA ALA A 230 -5.81 17.65 21.69
C ALA A 230 -6.15 16.89 22.99
N ALA A 231 -7.38 17.02 23.49
CA ALA A 231 -7.86 16.27 24.63
C ALA A 231 -8.33 14.84 24.34
N ASN A 232 -8.46 14.44 23.09
CA ASN A 232 -8.99 13.12 22.74
C ASN A 232 -7.88 12.10 22.39
N VAL A 233 -6.94 11.93 23.32
CA VAL A 233 -5.85 10.94 23.22
C VAL A 233 -6.20 9.62 23.90
N ILE A 234 -5.45 8.55 23.63
CA ILE A 234 -5.64 7.24 24.28
C ILE A 234 -5.54 7.37 25.80
N SER A 235 -4.46 7.96 26.32
CA SER A 235 -4.23 8.15 27.76
C SER A 235 -4.14 9.64 28.13
N PRO A 236 -5.20 10.23 28.73
CA PRO A 236 -5.19 11.62 29.17
C PRO A 236 -4.10 11.94 30.20
N SER A 237 -3.74 10.98 31.06
CA SER A 237 -2.71 11.17 32.09
C SER A 237 -1.32 11.33 31.50
N ALA A 238 -1.03 10.67 30.36
CA ALA A 238 0.25 10.78 29.67
C ALA A 238 0.60 12.24 29.29
N ARG A 239 -0.41 13.06 29.01
CA ARG A 239 -0.22 14.49 28.68
C ARG A 239 0.42 15.32 29.79
N ARG A 240 0.28 14.91 31.06
CA ARG A 240 0.93 15.61 32.18
C ARG A 240 2.44 15.43 32.17
N PHE A 241 2.91 14.33 31.60
CA PHE A 241 4.34 14.01 31.50
C PHE A 241 4.95 14.61 30.23
N VAL A 242 4.17 14.66 29.14
CA VAL A 242 4.58 15.14 27.81
C VAL A 242 4.72 16.67 27.82
N GLY A 243 5.96 17.15 27.65
CA GLY A 243 6.30 18.58 27.63
C GLY A 243 7.44 18.96 28.57
N ARG A 244 7.88 18.06 29.47
CA ARG A 244 9.14 18.24 30.20
C ARG A 244 10.31 18.05 29.24
N HIS A 245 11.15 19.08 29.07
CA HIS A 245 12.31 19.02 28.16
C HIS A 245 13.20 17.79 28.41
N ASN A 246 13.44 17.45 29.69
CA ASN A 246 14.24 16.28 30.07
C ASN A 246 13.60 14.96 29.60
N LEU A 247 12.27 14.86 29.56
CA LEU A 247 11.59 13.65 29.10
C LEU A 247 11.80 13.43 27.60
N ALA A 248 11.68 14.49 26.79
CA ALA A 248 11.90 14.40 25.34
C ALA A 248 13.32 13.94 25.01
N TRP A 249 14.32 14.50 25.72
CA TRP A 249 15.71 14.08 25.57
C TRP A 249 15.95 12.63 26.01
N CYS A 250 15.40 12.22 27.16
CA CYS A 250 15.47 10.83 27.63
C CYS A 250 14.83 9.87 26.63
N LEU A 251 13.63 10.17 26.11
CA LEU A 251 12.95 9.33 25.12
C LEU A 251 13.73 9.20 23.82
N ARG A 252 14.41 10.26 23.37
CA ARG A 252 15.33 10.19 22.22
C ARG A 252 16.49 9.24 22.50
N CYS A 253 17.17 9.40 23.64
CA CYS A 253 18.30 8.54 24.01
C CYS A 253 17.87 7.07 24.09
N ILE A 254 16.72 6.80 24.73
CA ILE A 254 16.11 5.46 24.78
C ILE A 254 15.84 4.93 23.37
N GLY A 255 15.27 5.75 22.48
CA GLY A 255 15.02 5.38 21.09
C GLY A 255 16.29 5.04 20.32
N PHE A 256 17.37 5.82 20.49
CA PHE A 256 18.68 5.55 19.88
C PHE A 256 19.30 4.26 20.42
N VAL A 257 19.18 3.98 21.72
CA VAL A 257 19.63 2.70 22.28
C VAL A 257 18.85 1.54 21.65
N GLY A 258 17.54 1.65 21.56
CA GLY A 258 16.69 0.61 20.97
C GLY A 258 17.05 0.30 19.52
N ILE A 259 17.18 1.34 18.69
CA ILE A 259 17.49 1.15 17.26
C ILE A 259 18.91 0.65 17.01
N ILE A 260 19.91 1.04 17.82
CA ILE A 260 21.31 0.58 17.65
C ILE A 260 21.48 -0.85 18.16
N THR A 261 20.86 -1.19 19.30
CA THR A 261 21.00 -2.53 19.89
C THR A 261 20.26 -3.60 19.09
N ASN A 262 19.25 -3.23 18.29
CA ASN A 262 18.51 -4.17 17.46
C ASN A 262 19.36 -4.94 16.42
N PRO A 263 20.08 -4.28 15.49
CA PRO A 263 20.93 -4.98 14.52
C PRO A 263 22.12 -5.66 15.19
N LEU A 264 22.61 -5.12 16.32
CA LEU A 264 23.68 -5.73 17.10
C LEU A 264 23.27 -7.09 17.68
N ALA A 265 22.01 -7.24 18.13
CA ALA A 265 21.50 -8.50 18.66
C ALA A 265 21.59 -9.65 17.63
N PHE A 266 21.50 -9.36 16.33
CA PHE A 266 21.66 -10.35 15.26
C PHE A 266 23.11 -10.53 14.78
N SER A 267 24.00 -9.61 15.12
CA SER A 267 25.39 -9.59 14.64
C SER A 267 26.35 -10.26 15.63
N VAL A 268 26.00 -10.27 16.92
CA VAL A 268 26.82 -10.88 17.97
C VAL A 268 26.68 -12.41 17.95
N THR A 269 27.82 -13.11 17.99
CA THR A 269 27.89 -14.58 17.99
C THR A 269 27.63 -15.19 19.37
N ASN A 270 27.95 -14.47 20.45
CA ASN A 270 27.71 -14.93 21.81
C ASN A 270 26.21 -14.85 22.17
N GLU A 271 25.60 -15.99 22.48
CA GLU A 271 24.16 -16.12 22.73
C GLU A 271 23.65 -15.30 23.92
N SER A 272 24.43 -15.22 25.00
CA SER A 272 24.02 -14.46 26.20
C SER A 272 24.03 -12.95 25.94
N ALA A 273 25.04 -12.47 25.20
CA ALA A 273 25.13 -11.09 24.77
C ALA A 273 24.03 -10.75 23.75
N ALA A 274 23.77 -11.62 22.77
CA ALA A 274 22.68 -11.44 21.80
C ALA A 274 21.31 -11.37 22.49
N THR A 275 21.06 -12.24 23.49
CA THR A 275 19.83 -12.24 24.29
C THR A 275 19.68 -10.94 25.09
N SER A 276 20.74 -10.49 25.74
CA SER A 276 20.74 -9.25 26.52
C SER A 276 20.48 -8.03 25.64
N LEU A 277 21.10 -7.98 24.45
CA LEU A 277 20.86 -6.93 23.46
C LEU A 277 19.44 -6.96 22.90
N ALA A 278 18.88 -8.14 22.63
CA ALA A 278 17.50 -8.29 22.15
C ALA A 278 16.49 -7.82 23.21
N LEU A 279 16.70 -8.17 24.47
CA LEU A 279 15.87 -7.71 25.59
C LEU A 279 15.97 -6.19 25.78
N LEU A 280 17.19 -5.64 25.75
CA LEU A 280 17.42 -4.21 25.87
C LEU A 280 16.78 -3.44 24.70
N SER A 281 16.95 -3.92 23.46
CA SER A 281 16.30 -3.38 22.26
C SER A 281 14.79 -3.37 22.41
N PHE A 282 14.19 -4.50 22.80
CA PHE A 282 12.74 -4.60 22.96
C PHE A 282 12.21 -3.70 24.06
N ALA A 283 12.85 -3.67 25.23
CA ALA A 283 12.42 -2.85 26.36
C ALA A 283 12.50 -1.35 26.03
N THR A 284 13.62 -0.90 25.45
CA THR A 284 13.81 0.52 25.09
C THR A 284 12.89 0.96 23.94
N THR A 285 12.71 0.11 22.92
CA THR A 285 11.75 0.37 21.84
C THR A 285 10.32 0.41 22.37
N THR A 286 9.93 -0.51 23.26
CA THR A 286 8.59 -0.52 23.86
C THR A 286 8.33 0.76 24.66
N LEU A 287 9.31 1.22 25.44
CA LEU A 287 9.21 2.48 26.18
C LEU A 287 9.08 3.69 25.23
N HIS A 288 9.89 3.73 24.18
CA HIS A 288 9.84 4.80 23.19
C HIS A 288 8.51 4.79 22.43
N CYS A 289 8.20 3.73 21.69
CA CYS A 289 7.00 3.60 20.87
C CYS A 289 5.72 3.70 21.71
N GLY A 290 5.70 3.06 22.89
CA GLY A 290 4.59 3.12 23.83
C GLY A 290 4.27 4.55 24.29
N SER A 291 5.29 5.39 24.50
CA SER A 291 5.07 6.80 24.86
C SER A 291 4.32 7.59 23.78
N TYR A 292 4.59 7.30 22.49
CA TYR A 292 3.86 7.87 21.36
C TYR A 292 2.43 7.31 21.27
N TRP A 293 2.26 6.00 21.40
CA TRP A 293 0.94 5.38 21.35
C TRP A 293 0.01 5.87 22.47
N LEU A 294 0.53 6.15 23.66
CA LEU A 294 -0.27 6.70 24.76
C LEU A 294 -0.86 8.09 24.45
N VAL A 295 -0.21 8.87 23.58
CA VAL A 295 -0.68 10.21 23.16
C VAL A 295 -1.33 10.24 21.78
N THR A 296 -1.49 9.09 21.12
CA THR A 296 -2.23 8.96 19.88
C THR A 296 -3.65 9.49 20.01
N HIS A 297 -4.10 10.28 19.04
CA HIS A 297 -5.47 10.79 18.98
C HIS A 297 -6.44 9.70 18.48
N ARG A 298 -7.48 9.42 19.25
CA ARG A 298 -8.37 8.26 19.02
C ARG A 298 -9.07 8.29 17.66
N ARG A 299 -9.56 9.46 17.24
CA ARG A 299 -10.21 9.61 15.92
C ARG A 299 -9.24 9.49 14.77
N LEU A 300 -8.02 10.01 14.88
CA LEU A 300 -7.03 9.88 13.80
C LEU A 300 -6.57 8.43 13.69
N LEU A 301 -6.42 7.73 14.81
CA LEU A 301 -6.17 6.29 14.82
C LEU A 301 -7.30 5.53 14.14
N TRP A 302 -8.56 5.87 14.40
CA TRP A 302 -9.69 5.24 13.70
C TRP A 302 -9.63 5.46 12.18
N HIS A 303 -9.36 6.69 11.74
CA HIS A 303 -9.17 7.01 10.32
C HIS A 303 -8.00 6.22 9.72
N LEU A 304 -6.90 6.07 10.46
CA LEU A 304 -5.76 5.27 10.05
C LEU A 304 -6.10 3.77 9.95
N MET A 305 -6.82 3.22 10.92
CA MET A 305 -7.25 1.81 10.94
C MET A 305 -8.35 1.49 9.91
N THR A 306 -8.98 2.50 9.33
CA THR A 306 -9.92 2.36 8.21
C THR A 306 -9.26 2.64 6.86
N CYS A 307 -8.03 3.18 6.86
CA CYS A 307 -7.23 3.37 5.66
C CYS A 307 -6.63 2.02 5.22
N PHE A 308 -7.06 1.54 4.05
CA PHE A 308 -6.60 0.25 3.52
C PHE A 308 -5.08 0.16 3.38
N GLU A 309 -4.40 1.20 2.88
CA GLU A 309 -2.94 1.17 2.71
C GLU A 309 -2.22 0.92 4.05
N CYS A 310 -2.70 1.57 5.12
CA CYS A 310 -2.17 1.36 6.46
C CYS A 310 -2.45 -0.07 6.95
N VAL A 311 -3.70 -0.53 6.87
CA VAL A 311 -4.10 -1.87 7.34
C VAL A 311 -3.36 -2.95 6.57
N PHE A 312 -3.26 -2.79 5.25
CA PHE A 312 -2.54 -3.70 4.37
C PHE A 312 -1.07 -3.74 4.73
N LEU A 313 -0.40 -2.58 4.86
CA LEU A 313 1.00 -2.52 5.26
C LEU A 313 1.23 -3.15 6.64
N SER A 314 0.43 -2.79 7.63
CA SER A 314 0.50 -3.36 8.99
C SER A 314 0.33 -4.88 8.98
N PHE A 315 -0.61 -5.38 8.18
CA PHE A 315 -0.82 -6.82 7.98
C PHE A 315 0.40 -7.49 7.35
N GLN A 316 0.98 -6.91 6.28
CA GLN A 316 2.18 -7.47 5.63
C GLN A 316 3.39 -7.49 6.56
N VAL A 317 3.64 -6.40 7.29
CA VAL A 317 4.73 -6.32 8.28
C VAL A 317 4.53 -7.33 9.40
N THR A 318 3.29 -7.50 9.88
CA THR A 318 2.97 -8.48 10.92
C THR A 318 3.17 -9.91 10.44
N LEU A 319 2.70 -10.26 9.24
CA LEU A 319 2.94 -11.58 8.65
C LEU A 319 4.43 -11.86 8.44
N CYS A 320 5.19 -10.88 7.96
CA CYS A 320 6.64 -10.97 7.80
C CYS A 320 7.31 -11.21 9.16
N THR A 321 6.90 -10.48 10.20
CA THR A 321 7.41 -10.61 11.57
C THR A 321 7.13 -12.01 12.13
N VAL A 322 5.88 -12.49 12.03
CA VAL A 322 5.48 -13.82 12.50
C VAL A 322 6.28 -14.92 11.80
N ALA A 323 6.47 -14.80 10.48
CA ALA A 323 7.29 -15.74 9.72
C ALA A 323 8.75 -15.74 10.20
N VAL A 324 9.37 -14.57 10.42
CA VAL A 324 10.74 -14.49 10.96
C VAL A 324 10.83 -15.08 12.37
N CYS A 325 9.84 -14.81 13.24
CA CYS A 325 9.76 -15.39 14.58
C CYS A 325 9.69 -16.92 14.55
N ASP A 326 8.90 -17.50 13.65
CA ASP A 326 8.82 -18.96 13.48
C ASP A 326 10.15 -19.56 13.00
N MET A 327 10.84 -18.85 12.08
CA MET A 327 12.13 -19.30 11.54
C MET A 327 13.26 -19.28 12.57
N VAL A 328 13.23 -18.34 13.53
CA VAL A 328 14.12 -18.34 14.70
C VAL A 328 13.62 -19.26 15.81
N SER A 329 12.56 -20.04 15.56
CA SER A 329 11.97 -21.01 16.50
C SER A 329 11.55 -20.40 17.83
N TYR A 330 11.14 -19.13 17.84
CA TYR A 330 10.75 -18.41 19.05
C TYR A 330 11.84 -18.34 20.14
N ASP A 331 13.12 -18.39 19.74
CA ASP A 331 14.25 -18.04 20.63
C ASP A 331 14.14 -16.59 21.11
N MET A 332 14.82 -16.21 22.19
CA MET A 332 14.83 -14.85 22.75
C MET A 332 15.25 -13.78 21.75
N ARG A 333 15.98 -14.14 20.69
CA ARG A 333 16.26 -13.26 19.53
C ARG A 333 15.00 -12.75 18.83
N MET A 334 13.85 -13.42 19.01
CA MET A 334 12.55 -12.93 18.54
C MET A 334 12.19 -11.57 19.14
N LEU A 335 12.71 -11.21 20.32
CA LEU A 335 12.49 -9.90 20.92
C LEU A 335 13.06 -8.76 20.05
N ALA A 336 14.18 -8.99 19.36
CA ALA A 336 14.72 -8.03 18.39
C ALA A 336 13.83 -7.95 17.13
N VAL A 337 13.29 -9.07 16.67
CA VAL A 337 12.29 -9.08 15.57
C VAL A 337 11.03 -8.30 15.97
N LEU A 338 10.53 -8.49 17.20
CA LEU A 338 9.37 -7.77 17.74
C LEU A 338 9.67 -6.28 17.96
N SER A 339 10.88 -5.93 18.40
CA SER A 339 11.35 -4.55 18.47
C SER A 339 11.23 -3.88 17.09
N MET A 340 11.63 -4.58 16.03
CA MET A 340 11.49 -4.07 14.66
C MET A 340 10.04 -3.93 14.19
N TRP A 341 9.18 -4.87 14.57
CA TRP A 341 7.74 -4.77 14.34
C TRP A 341 7.14 -3.54 15.04
N GLN A 342 7.56 -3.25 16.29
CA GLN A 342 7.11 -2.06 17.01
C GLN A 342 7.57 -0.77 16.32
N TRP A 343 8.83 -0.70 15.85
CA TRP A 343 9.34 0.46 15.12
C TRP A 343 8.51 0.77 13.88
N MET A 344 8.18 -0.24 13.07
CA MET A 344 7.32 0.00 11.91
C MET A 344 5.90 0.40 12.26
N HIS A 345 5.29 -0.22 13.28
CA HIS A 345 3.97 0.19 13.73
C HIS A 345 3.98 1.60 14.32
N TRP A 346 5.06 2.00 14.98
CA TRP A 346 5.28 3.38 15.38
C TRP A 346 5.32 4.31 14.17
N VAL A 347 6.12 4.02 13.13
CA VAL A 347 6.14 4.83 11.89
C VAL A 347 4.74 4.94 11.28
N ILE A 348 4.04 3.82 11.13
CA ILE A 348 2.69 3.76 10.55
C ILE A 348 1.69 4.60 11.36
N THR A 349 1.83 4.62 12.68
CA THR A 349 0.91 5.33 13.60
C THR A 349 1.32 6.76 13.91
N LEU A 350 2.46 7.26 13.40
CA LEU A 350 2.94 8.61 13.70
C LEU A 350 1.93 9.70 13.30
N ASP A 351 1.18 9.53 12.22
CA ASP A 351 0.14 10.47 11.78
C ASP A 351 -1.02 10.62 12.77
N THR A 352 -1.17 9.66 13.68
CA THR A 352 -2.19 9.72 14.72
C THR A 352 -1.79 10.61 15.90
N VAL A 353 -0.51 10.98 15.98
CA VAL A 353 0.03 11.89 17.00
C VAL A 353 -0.01 13.31 16.44
N THR A 354 -0.70 14.22 17.13
CA THR A 354 -0.80 15.62 16.66
C THR A 354 0.58 16.29 16.62
N PRO A 355 0.80 17.28 15.74
CA PRO A 355 2.13 17.89 15.60
C PRO A 355 2.68 18.50 16.90
N GLU A 356 1.80 19.13 17.68
CA GLU A 356 2.19 19.67 19.00
C GLU A 356 2.63 18.56 19.98
N MET A 357 1.99 17.38 19.95
CA MET A 357 2.42 16.25 20.77
C MET A 357 3.73 15.64 20.26
N LYS A 358 3.92 15.55 18.93
CA LYS A 358 5.19 15.12 18.31
C LYS A 358 6.34 16.03 18.78
N ARG A 359 6.15 17.35 18.74
CA ARG A 359 7.14 18.34 19.20
C ARG A 359 7.50 18.17 20.68
N ARG A 360 6.51 17.95 21.54
CA ARG A 360 6.72 17.74 22.98
C ARG A 360 7.39 16.41 23.33
N LEU A 361 7.19 15.38 22.52
CA LEU A 361 7.93 14.11 22.64
C LEU A 361 9.34 14.20 22.06
N GLY A 362 9.71 15.33 21.45
CA GLY A 362 10.98 15.49 20.78
C GLY A 362 11.07 14.68 19.49
N TRP A 363 9.96 14.44 18.80
CA TRP A 363 10.02 13.84 17.47
C TRP A 363 10.90 14.66 16.52
N THR A 364 11.61 13.98 15.63
CA THR A 364 12.35 14.59 14.52
C THR A 364 12.21 13.70 13.30
N ARG A 365 12.14 14.33 12.13
CA ARG A 365 12.13 13.61 10.84
C ARG A 365 13.35 12.74 10.66
N PHE A 366 14.53 13.25 11.02
CA PHE A 366 15.77 12.52 10.94
C PHE A 366 15.70 11.18 11.68
N PHE A 367 15.14 11.17 12.89
CA PHE A 367 15.00 9.93 13.66
C PHE A 367 14.03 8.95 12.99
N THR A 368 12.90 9.40 12.47
CA THR A 368 11.98 8.53 11.70
C THR A 368 12.63 7.99 10.42
N ALA A 369 13.38 8.83 9.70
CA ALA A 369 14.12 8.42 8.52
C ALA A 369 15.18 7.35 8.86
N LEU A 370 15.90 7.53 9.97
CA LEU A 370 16.86 6.55 10.48
C LEU A 370 16.20 5.20 10.80
N VAL A 371 15.03 5.21 11.46
CA VAL A 371 14.22 4.00 11.72
C VAL A 371 13.88 3.27 10.43
N MET A 372 13.38 3.98 9.42
CA MET A 372 13.03 3.39 8.13
C MET A 372 14.25 2.88 7.35
N ALA A 373 15.37 3.59 7.39
CA ALA A 373 16.62 3.18 6.75
C ALA A 373 17.19 1.90 7.38
N ILE A 374 17.22 1.82 8.72
CA ILE A 374 17.65 0.62 9.44
C ILE A 374 16.69 -0.53 9.16
N PHE A 375 15.38 -0.29 9.06
CA PHE A 375 14.42 -1.31 8.65
C PHE A 375 14.69 -1.87 7.26
N ALA A 376 14.88 -0.98 6.28
CA ALA A 376 15.19 -1.37 4.92
C ALA A 376 16.50 -2.16 4.87
N LEU A 377 17.52 -1.73 5.61
CA LEU A 377 18.80 -2.43 5.71
C LEU A 377 18.66 -3.81 6.34
N GLU A 378 17.98 -3.94 7.48
CA GLU A 378 17.76 -5.23 8.14
C GLU A 378 16.96 -6.20 7.24
N HIS A 379 15.95 -5.70 6.53
CA HIS A 379 15.19 -6.48 5.56
C HIS A 379 16.05 -6.92 4.38
N ALA A 380 16.87 -6.02 3.83
CA ALA A 380 17.80 -6.34 2.74
C ALA A 380 18.86 -7.36 3.19
N MET A 381 19.40 -7.22 4.41
CA MET A 381 20.36 -8.16 4.99
C MET A 381 19.73 -9.53 5.23
N LEU A 382 18.50 -9.58 5.73
CA LEU A 382 17.75 -10.83 5.87
C LEU A 382 17.52 -11.47 4.49
N GLY A 383 17.20 -10.67 3.48
CA GLY A 383 17.03 -11.13 2.10
C GLY A 383 18.35 -11.67 1.53
N ALA A 384 19.45 -10.96 1.72
CA ALA A 384 20.78 -11.40 1.31
C ALA A 384 21.23 -12.68 2.04
N ASP A 385 20.88 -12.83 3.31
CA ASP A 385 21.15 -14.06 4.06
C ASP A 385 20.35 -15.24 3.48
N PHE A 386 19.10 -15.02 3.05
CA PHE A 386 18.36 -16.04 2.31
C PHE A 386 18.97 -16.37 0.96
N MET A 387 19.35 -15.36 0.19
CA MET A 387 19.70 -15.55 -1.21
C MET A 387 21.15 -15.99 -1.42
N ILE A 388 22.07 -15.50 -0.59
CA ILE A 388 23.51 -15.52 -0.87
C ILE A 388 24.31 -16.13 0.28
N TRP A 389 24.10 -15.69 1.53
CA TRP A 389 25.04 -16.01 2.61
C TRP A 389 24.73 -17.30 3.34
N GLY A 390 23.46 -17.58 3.64
CA GLY A 390 23.06 -18.76 4.40
C GLY A 390 23.70 -18.92 5.77
N LYS A 391 24.20 -17.82 6.34
CA LYS A 391 25.03 -17.84 7.55
C LYS A 391 24.18 -18.08 8.79
N ARG A 392 22.94 -17.58 8.80
CA ARG A 392 22.05 -17.76 9.96
C ARG A 392 21.44 -19.16 9.96
N THR A 393 21.23 -19.71 11.15
CA THR A 393 20.55 -20.99 11.38
C THR A 393 19.03 -20.83 11.27
N LEU A 394 18.56 -20.20 10.20
CA LEU A 394 17.14 -20.05 9.93
C LEU A 394 16.55 -21.40 9.52
N ARG A 395 15.42 -21.77 10.11
CA ARG A 395 14.75 -23.05 9.85
C ARG A 395 13.61 -22.84 8.86
N ASP A 396 13.64 -23.58 7.75
CA ASP A 396 12.47 -23.69 6.87
C ASP A 396 11.48 -24.68 7.49
N ARG A 397 10.31 -24.19 7.90
CA ARG A 397 9.24 -24.98 8.49
C ARG A 397 8.04 -25.04 7.55
N VAL A 398 7.26 -26.11 7.69
CA VAL A 398 5.98 -26.23 6.99
C VAL A 398 4.92 -25.56 7.85
N ILE A 399 4.33 -24.46 7.36
CA ILE A 399 3.25 -23.74 8.05
C ILE A 399 1.95 -24.50 7.91
N LEU A 400 1.65 -24.94 6.69
CA LEU A 400 0.37 -25.52 6.34
C LEU A 400 0.59 -26.72 5.42
N THR A 401 0.03 -27.86 5.79
CA THR A 401 -0.03 -29.03 4.93
C THR A 401 -1.46 -29.16 4.41
N LEU A 402 -1.63 -29.01 3.10
CA LEU A 402 -2.91 -29.17 2.42
C LEU A 402 -2.93 -30.54 1.75
N THR A 403 -3.84 -31.40 2.19
CA THR A 403 -4.11 -32.69 1.55
C THR A 403 -5.32 -32.52 0.62
N LEU A 404 -5.08 -32.47 -0.69
CA LEU A 404 -6.16 -32.41 -1.69
C LEU A 404 -6.10 -33.63 -2.60
N GLY A 405 -7.06 -34.55 -2.40
CA GLY A 405 -7.07 -35.84 -3.10
C GLY A 405 -5.81 -36.66 -2.78
N SER A 406 -5.07 -37.07 -3.81
CA SER A 406 -3.80 -37.80 -3.68
C SER A 406 -2.57 -36.90 -3.53
N SER A 407 -2.72 -35.58 -3.64
CA SER A 407 -1.60 -34.63 -3.59
C SER A 407 -1.47 -33.98 -2.21
N ILE A 408 -0.26 -34.05 -1.65
CA ILE A 408 0.11 -33.38 -0.40
C ILE A 408 0.91 -32.13 -0.75
N GLN A 409 0.33 -30.96 -0.53
CA GLN A 409 0.98 -29.68 -0.74
C GLN A 409 1.46 -29.13 0.60
N ARG A 410 2.70 -28.66 0.66
CA ARG A 410 3.33 -28.14 1.87
C ARG A 410 3.69 -26.68 1.66
N VAL A 411 2.94 -25.78 2.28
CA VAL A 411 3.25 -24.36 2.31
C VAL A 411 4.36 -24.14 3.34
N ARG A 412 5.50 -23.66 2.87
CA ARG A 412 6.71 -23.43 3.67
C ARG A 412 6.85 -21.97 4.08
N VAL A 413 7.56 -21.72 5.17
CA VAL A 413 7.77 -20.36 5.68
C VAL A 413 8.66 -19.54 4.75
N VAL A 414 9.75 -20.12 4.23
CA VAL A 414 10.74 -19.35 3.44
C VAL A 414 10.11 -18.70 2.21
N PRO A 415 9.37 -19.42 1.35
CA PRO A 415 8.77 -18.78 0.17
C PRO A 415 7.67 -17.78 0.53
N PHE A 416 6.92 -18.07 1.59
CA PHE A 416 5.93 -17.14 2.12
C PHE A 416 6.58 -15.83 2.56
N LEU A 417 7.63 -15.91 3.38
CA LEU A 417 8.40 -14.79 3.87
C LEU A 417 9.03 -14.00 2.72
N PHE A 418 9.67 -14.66 1.76
CA PHE A 418 10.30 -14.01 0.62
C PHE A 418 9.33 -13.10 -0.14
N GLY A 419 8.14 -13.62 -0.47
CA GLY A 419 7.12 -12.82 -1.14
C GLY A 419 6.65 -11.62 -0.31
N ARG A 420 6.58 -11.76 1.02
CA ARG A 420 6.26 -10.64 1.92
C ARG A 420 7.39 -9.63 2.00
N MET A 421 8.65 -10.07 2.08
CA MET A 421 9.83 -9.22 2.17
C MET A 421 9.95 -8.27 1.00
N VAL A 422 9.69 -8.74 -0.22
CA VAL A 422 9.69 -7.86 -1.41
C VAL A 422 8.67 -6.75 -1.26
N THR A 423 7.45 -7.08 -0.82
CA THR A 423 6.39 -6.08 -0.61
C THR A 423 6.70 -5.12 0.54
N THR A 424 7.25 -5.62 1.67
CA THR A 424 7.52 -4.81 2.86
C THR A 424 8.78 -3.96 2.73
N LEU A 425 9.79 -4.41 1.99
CA LEU A 425 11.04 -3.68 1.74
C LEU A 425 10.80 -2.41 0.93
N TRP A 426 9.80 -2.40 0.06
CA TRP A 426 9.50 -1.25 -0.78
C TRP A 426 8.89 -0.07 0.01
N TRP A 427 8.05 -0.36 1.00
CA TRP A 427 7.35 0.66 1.78
C TRP A 427 8.26 1.67 2.50
N PRO A 428 9.35 1.27 3.16
CA PRO A 428 10.33 2.22 3.71
C PRO A 428 10.79 3.26 2.70
N PHE A 429 10.99 2.91 1.43
CA PHE A 429 11.37 3.87 0.40
C PHE A 429 10.23 4.82 0.06
N VAL A 430 8.98 4.33 -0.05
CA VAL A 430 7.77 5.17 -0.19
C VAL A 430 7.74 6.21 0.94
N LEU A 431 7.86 5.72 2.17
CA LEU A 431 7.66 6.52 3.38
C LEU A 431 8.81 7.49 3.59
N LEU A 432 10.05 7.10 3.27
CA LEU A 432 11.21 7.99 3.24
C LEU A 432 11.04 9.10 2.20
N TRP A 433 10.57 8.77 1.00
CA TRP A 433 10.28 9.78 -0.03
C TRP A 433 9.22 10.78 0.44
N ARG A 434 8.11 10.28 1.00
CA ARG A 434 7.04 11.15 1.56
C ARG A 434 7.52 11.99 2.74
N LEU A 435 8.36 11.43 3.60
CA LEU A 435 8.92 12.14 4.75
C LEU A 435 9.93 13.21 4.32
N TYR A 436 10.71 12.95 3.27
CA TYR A 436 11.69 13.88 2.72
C TYR A 436 11.02 15.09 2.06
N ASP A 437 9.97 14.84 1.27
CA ASP A 437 9.29 15.85 0.47
C ASP A 437 8.21 16.64 1.23
N GLY A 438 7.68 16.11 2.33
CA GLY A 438 6.60 16.78 3.09
C GLY A 438 7.08 17.85 4.08
N GLU A 439 6.16 18.56 4.74
CA GLU A 439 6.40 19.48 5.88
C GLU A 439 6.07 18.85 7.26
N ASP A 440 6.58 19.40 8.37
CA ASP A 440 6.52 18.75 9.71
C ASP A 440 5.09 18.45 10.18
N ASP A 441 4.13 19.27 9.73
CA ASP A 441 2.71 19.17 10.05
C ASP A 441 1.91 18.36 9.02
N GLU A 442 2.56 17.88 7.96
CA GLU A 442 1.94 17.03 6.95
C GLU A 442 1.87 15.57 7.39
N LEU A 443 0.72 14.97 7.08
CA LEU A 443 0.48 13.55 7.29
C LEU A 443 1.02 12.78 6.09
N PHE A 444 1.76 11.69 6.34
CA PHE A 444 2.42 10.91 5.28
C PHE A 444 1.78 9.54 5.01
N MET A 445 1.02 9.00 5.96
CA MET A 445 0.17 7.81 5.83
C MET A 445 -1.29 8.17 5.52
N LEU A 446 -1.84 9.17 6.19
CA LEU A 446 -3.19 9.65 5.95
C LEU A 446 -3.19 10.65 4.78
N LEU A 447 -3.84 10.28 3.68
CA LEU A 447 -3.98 11.12 2.50
C LEU A 447 -5.44 11.56 2.33
N GLY A 448 -5.63 12.80 1.90
CA GLY A 448 -6.93 13.42 1.65
C GLY A 448 -7.55 12.99 0.32
N GLU A 449 -8.87 12.93 0.30
CA GLU A 449 -9.63 12.63 -0.92
C GLU A 449 -9.71 13.84 -1.83
N VAL A 450 -9.66 13.60 -3.14
CA VAL A 450 -9.81 14.60 -4.19
C VAL A 450 -11.04 14.27 -5.00
N GLN A 451 -11.80 15.29 -5.39
CA GLN A 451 -12.95 15.17 -6.28
C GLN A 451 -12.72 16.01 -7.53
N TYR A 452 -13.34 15.64 -8.63
CA TYR A 452 -13.40 16.47 -9.83
C TYR A 452 -14.81 16.49 -10.40
N GLU A 453 -15.14 17.59 -11.06
CA GLU A 453 -16.42 17.72 -11.77
C GLU A 453 -16.34 16.98 -13.11
N GLN A 454 -17.22 15.98 -13.28
CA GLN A 454 -17.38 15.32 -14.56
C GLN A 454 -18.29 16.18 -15.44
N ARG A 455 -17.68 16.95 -16.35
CA ARG A 455 -18.39 17.65 -17.43
C ARG A 455 -19.06 16.62 -18.35
N THR A 456 -20.30 16.24 -18.05
CA THR A 456 -21.17 15.68 -19.09
C THR A 456 -21.40 16.80 -20.09
N ARG A 457 -20.98 16.60 -21.35
CA ARG A 457 -21.19 17.54 -22.48
C ARG A 457 -22.49 18.30 -22.25
N ARG A 458 -22.40 19.59 -21.90
CA ARG A 458 -23.57 20.45 -22.02
C ARG A 458 -24.00 20.36 -23.49
N PRO A 459 -25.28 20.10 -23.80
CA PRO A 459 -25.75 20.31 -25.16
C PRO A 459 -25.37 21.75 -25.56
N PRO A 460 -24.88 21.99 -26.78
CA PRO A 460 -24.37 23.28 -27.22
C PRO A 460 -25.39 24.44 -27.19
N ASP A 461 -26.62 24.23 -26.71
CA ASP A 461 -27.73 25.17 -26.90
C ASP A 461 -28.13 25.99 -25.66
N THR A 462 -27.41 25.92 -24.55
CA THR A 462 -27.65 26.87 -23.43
C THR A 462 -26.69 28.06 -23.54
N ILE A 463 -27.03 28.96 -24.46
CA ILE A 463 -26.57 30.35 -24.46
C ILE A 463 -26.85 30.91 -23.07
N ALA A 464 -25.80 31.03 -22.24
CA ALA A 464 -25.87 31.83 -21.04
C ALA A 464 -25.99 33.29 -21.46
N LYS A 465 -27.21 33.83 -21.48
CA LYS A 465 -27.40 35.28 -21.37
C LYS A 465 -26.87 35.70 -20.00
N MET A 466 -25.69 36.29 -19.96
CA MET A 466 -25.30 37.15 -18.85
C MET A 466 -26.10 38.45 -19.00
N THR A 467 -27.19 38.59 -18.26
CA THR A 467 -27.73 39.90 -17.90
C THR A 467 -26.99 40.40 -16.66
N PRO A 468 -26.31 41.54 -16.72
CA PRO A 468 -25.83 42.20 -15.51
C PRO A 468 -27.05 42.77 -14.76
N VAL A 469 -27.30 42.27 -13.56
CA VAL A 469 -28.16 42.92 -12.58
C VAL A 469 -27.24 43.70 -11.64
N VAL A 470 -27.19 45.01 -11.84
CA VAL A 470 -26.69 45.95 -10.83
C VAL A 470 -27.90 46.77 -10.37
N PRO A 471 -28.43 46.55 -9.16
CA PRO A 471 -29.23 47.57 -8.50
C PRO A 471 -28.25 48.56 -7.87
N SER A 472 -28.14 49.74 -8.48
CA SER A 472 -27.58 50.91 -7.83
C SER A 472 -28.49 51.28 -6.66
N VAL A 473 -28.06 51.02 -5.43
CA VAL A 473 -28.62 51.68 -4.26
C VAL A 473 -27.65 52.77 -3.86
N THR A 474 -28.04 53.99 -4.21
CA THR A 474 -27.57 55.22 -3.59
C THR A 474 -28.01 55.26 -2.13
N SER A 475 -27.06 55.38 -1.22
CA SER A 475 -27.14 56.28 -0.04
C SER A 475 -25.74 56.48 0.52
#